data_AF-A0A7H9CIY6-F1
#
_entry.id   AF-A0A7H9CIY6-F1
#
_cell.length_a   1.000
_cell.length_b   1.000
_cell.length_c   1.000
_cell.angle_alpha   90.00
_cell.angle_beta   90.00
_cell.angle_gamma   90.00
#
_symmetry.space_group_name_H-M   'P 1'
#
loop_
_entity.id
_entity.type
_entity.pdbx_description
1 polymer ?
#
loop_
_entity_poly.entity_id
_entity_poly.type
_entity_poly.pdbx_seq_one_letter_code
_entity_poly.pdbx_strand_id
1 'polypeptide(L)'
;MSQAIFNKIVEILKANQANFKIIEHEPCGKSADVAKVRGTKLSQGAKALVCHVKNEQEKFYALCVLNADKSADLDALARQLNAKKVSLASPKEVSELSDCVFGAIPPFSFNERLRLFVDAGVLERNEQIAFNAGLLERSIIMSANDYKRIVRPCVIHFASEPAPAITDAKFLNGELVGLKKLLRDKKIVLVCLPKLGEHKKLLDDETASICGLSGCSDECAQYNKFHNEFKALGYEIIALSTLDFENAKNFGLAFNNLAMISDKKLELAKPLSLETMKTKDNKHFYHRQTLIIKNAKIIKRFDRISEPSKNASEVLEYLKS
;
A
#
# COMPACT_ATOMS: atom_id res chain seq x y z
N MET A 1 -16.99 -16.09 -21.27
CA MET A 1 -17.01 -15.01 -20.24
C MET A 1 -17.24 -13.67 -20.94
N SER A 2 -17.77 -12.68 -20.22
CA SER A 2 -19.06 -12.07 -20.59
C SER A 2 -19.07 -11.06 -21.76
N GLN A 3 -18.97 -11.59 -22.97
CA GLN A 3 -19.41 -10.93 -24.20
C GLN A 3 -20.80 -10.26 -24.04
N ALA A 4 -21.70 -10.86 -23.24
CA ALA A 4 -23.01 -10.28 -22.91
C ALA A 4 -22.90 -8.93 -22.17
N ILE A 5 -22.02 -8.82 -21.17
CA ILE A 5 -21.78 -7.57 -20.42
C ILE A 5 -21.18 -6.52 -21.35
N PHE A 6 -20.21 -6.90 -22.18
CA PHE A 6 -19.63 -6.00 -23.19
C PHE A 6 -20.72 -5.44 -24.12
N ASN A 7 -21.52 -6.32 -24.73
CA ASN A 7 -22.59 -5.93 -25.65
C ASN A 7 -23.59 -4.99 -24.98
N LYS A 8 -24.04 -5.33 -23.77
CA LYS A 8 -24.98 -4.51 -23.00
C LYS A 8 -24.45 -3.12 -22.70
N ILE A 9 -23.17 -2.99 -22.34
CA ILE A 9 -22.54 -1.67 -22.15
C ILE A 9 -22.54 -0.90 -23.47
N VAL A 10 -22.09 -1.51 -24.56
CA VAL A 10 -22.04 -0.85 -25.88
C VAL A 10 -23.43 -0.38 -26.34
N GLU A 11 -24.47 -1.18 -26.14
CA GLU A 11 -25.85 -0.82 -26.43
C GLU A 11 -26.31 0.40 -25.63
N ILE A 12 -26.09 0.40 -24.31
CA ILE A 12 -26.43 1.52 -23.43
C ILE A 12 -25.71 2.80 -23.86
N LEU A 13 -24.41 2.70 -24.17
CA LEU A 13 -23.61 3.85 -24.57
C LEU A 13 -24.08 4.43 -25.92
N LYS A 14 -24.38 3.57 -26.89
CA LYS A 14 -24.94 3.98 -28.19
C LYS A 14 -26.32 4.62 -28.04
N ALA A 15 -27.23 3.99 -27.28
CA ALA A 15 -28.58 4.49 -27.05
C ALA A 15 -28.60 5.88 -26.39
N ASN A 16 -27.59 6.18 -25.56
CA ASN A 16 -27.45 7.47 -24.87
C ASN A 16 -26.51 8.46 -25.58
N GLN A 17 -26.11 8.15 -26.82
CA GLN A 17 -25.22 8.99 -27.65
C GLN A 17 -23.93 9.39 -26.92
N ALA A 18 -23.33 8.45 -26.19
CA ALA A 18 -22.09 8.68 -25.46
C ALA A 18 -20.90 8.86 -26.42
N ASN A 19 -19.94 9.70 -26.06
CA ASN A 19 -18.64 9.71 -26.70
C ASN A 19 -17.74 8.61 -26.10
N PHE A 20 -17.54 7.53 -26.86
CA PHE A 20 -16.69 6.42 -26.46
C PHE A 20 -15.98 5.76 -27.65
N LYS A 21 -14.89 5.05 -27.35
CA LYS A 21 -14.19 4.17 -28.29
C LYS A 21 -13.89 2.82 -27.63
N ILE A 22 -13.88 1.78 -28.46
CA ILE A 22 -13.49 0.42 -28.07
C ILE A 22 -12.04 0.21 -28.51
N ILE A 23 -11.24 -0.37 -27.62
CA ILE A 23 -9.86 -0.77 -27.88
C ILE A 23 -9.77 -2.28 -27.66
N GLU A 24 -9.34 -3.00 -28.68
CA GLU A 24 -8.99 -4.42 -28.58
C GLU A 24 -7.49 -4.58 -28.36
N HIS A 25 -7.11 -5.48 -27.47
CA HIS A 25 -5.71 -5.75 -27.13
C HIS A 25 -5.55 -7.12 -26.49
N GLU A 26 -4.33 -7.63 -26.45
CA GLU A 26 -4.02 -8.85 -25.68
C GLU A 26 -4.25 -8.64 -24.17
N PRO A 27 -4.65 -9.70 -23.42
CA PRO A 27 -4.75 -9.63 -21.98
C PRO A 27 -3.41 -9.24 -21.35
N CYS A 28 -3.42 -8.18 -20.56
CA CYS A 28 -2.24 -7.73 -19.82
C CYS A 28 -2.50 -7.88 -18.31
N GLY A 29 -1.51 -8.40 -17.58
CA GLY A 29 -1.67 -8.69 -16.15
C GLY A 29 -1.70 -7.46 -15.24
N LYS A 30 -0.94 -6.39 -15.57
CA LYS A 30 -0.82 -5.20 -14.71
C LYS A 30 -1.54 -4.00 -15.33
N SER A 31 -2.22 -3.21 -14.50
CA SER A 31 -2.95 -2.01 -14.93
C SER A 31 -2.08 -0.98 -15.65
N ALA A 32 -0.79 -0.87 -15.30
CA ALA A 32 0.16 0.01 -15.97
C ALA A 32 0.46 -0.41 -17.42
N ASP A 33 0.48 -1.72 -17.69
CA ASP A 33 0.74 -2.24 -19.04
C ASP A 33 -0.50 -2.04 -19.92
N VAL A 34 -1.69 -2.33 -19.36
CA VAL A 34 -2.98 -2.05 -20.02
C VAL A 34 -3.11 -0.56 -20.37
N ALA A 35 -2.73 0.35 -19.46
CA ALA A 35 -2.80 1.79 -19.70
C ALA A 35 -1.94 2.24 -20.90
N LYS A 36 -0.73 1.67 -21.05
CA LYS A 36 0.15 1.93 -22.20
C LYS A 36 -0.48 1.48 -23.51
N VAL A 37 -1.03 0.27 -23.53
CA VAL A 37 -1.69 -0.28 -24.74
C VAL A 37 -2.89 0.57 -25.16
N ARG A 38 -3.65 1.09 -24.19
CA ARG A 38 -4.77 2.01 -24.42
C ARG A 38 -4.35 3.41 -24.89
N GLY A 39 -3.07 3.78 -24.76
CA GLY A 39 -2.61 5.16 -24.93
C GLY A 39 -3.17 6.12 -23.87
N THR A 40 -3.34 5.64 -22.62
CA THR A 40 -3.96 6.39 -21.52
C THR A 40 -3.03 6.52 -20.32
N LYS A 41 -3.25 7.53 -19.48
CA LYS A 41 -2.62 7.61 -18.16
C LYS A 41 -3.19 6.55 -17.22
N LEU A 42 -2.38 6.04 -16.28
CA LEU A 42 -2.89 5.11 -15.27
C LEU A 42 -4.04 5.71 -14.44
N SER A 43 -4.02 7.02 -14.21
CA SER A 43 -5.10 7.77 -13.54
C SER A 43 -6.43 7.73 -14.27
N GLN A 44 -6.46 7.49 -15.58
CA GLN A 44 -7.69 7.36 -16.36
C GLN A 44 -8.32 5.97 -16.22
N GLY A 45 -7.54 4.98 -15.79
CA GLY A 45 -8.07 3.65 -15.54
C GLY A 45 -9.13 3.68 -14.44
N ALA A 46 -10.33 3.18 -14.69
CA ALA A 46 -11.34 2.92 -13.66
C ALA A 46 -11.33 1.42 -13.35
N LYS A 47 -11.09 1.07 -12.07
CA LYS A 47 -11.15 -0.32 -11.59
C LYS A 47 -12.32 -0.48 -10.63
N ALA A 48 -12.98 -1.63 -10.70
CA ALA A 48 -14.11 -1.96 -9.84
C ALA A 48 -13.73 -3.06 -8.84
N LEU A 49 -14.20 -2.91 -7.61
CA LEU A 49 -14.03 -3.86 -6.51
C LEU A 49 -15.42 -4.24 -5.99
N VAL A 50 -15.66 -5.52 -5.71
CA VAL A 50 -16.88 -5.93 -5.01
C VAL A 50 -16.59 -6.00 -3.52
N CYS A 51 -17.41 -5.33 -2.72
CA CYS A 51 -17.28 -5.28 -1.27
C CYS A 51 -18.55 -5.81 -0.59
N HIS A 52 -18.37 -6.51 0.52
CA HIS A 52 -19.41 -6.73 1.53
C HIS A 52 -19.53 -5.48 2.39
N VAL A 53 -20.75 -4.97 2.54
CA VAL A 53 -21.06 -3.85 3.43
C VAL A 53 -22.09 -4.32 4.44
N LYS A 54 -21.79 -4.11 5.73
CA LYS A 54 -22.74 -4.35 6.83
C LYS A 54 -22.96 -3.03 7.56
N ASN A 55 -24.18 -2.50 7.48
CA ASN A 55 -24.62 -1.40 8.34
C ASN A 55 -25.55 -1.95 9.45
N GLU A 56 -26.26 -1.07 10.15
CA GLU A 56 -27.17 -1.49 11.23
C GLU A 56 -28.42 -2.21 10.71
N GLN A 57 -28.87 -1.84 9.52
CA GLN A 57 -30.16 -2.23 8.96
C GLN A 57 -30.05 -3.50 8.11
N GLU A 58 -28.95 -3.65 7.36
CA GLU A 58 -28.81 -4.67 6.34
C GLU A 58 -27.36 -5.04 6.02
N LYS A 59 -27.22 -6.11 5.23
CA LYS A 59 -25.99 -6.50 4.56
C LYS A 59 -26.24 -6.46 3.06
N PHE A 60 -25.35 -5.81 2.32
CA PHE A 60 -25.45 -5.72 0.87
C PHE A 60 -24.07 -5.77 0.21
N TYR A 61 -24.07 -6.03 -1.10
CA TYR A 61 -22.85 -5.96 -1.90
C TYR A 61 -22.74 -4.60 -2.59
N ALA A 62 -21.54 -4.03 -2.54
CA ALA A 62 -21.21 -2.78 -3.19
C ALA A 62 -20.22 -3.04 -4.33
N LEU A 63 -20.49 -2.46 -5.51
CA LEU A 63 -19.53 -2.31 -6.59
C LEU A 63 -18.84 -0.95 -6.43
N CYS A 64 -17.62 -0.94 -5.92
CA CYS A 64 -16.87 0.26 -5.60
C CYS A 64 -15.85 0.55 -6.71
N VAL A 65 -15.98 1.69 -7.38
CA VAL A 65 -15.14 2.09 -8.52
C VAL A 65 -14.20 3.22 -8.10
N LEU A 66 -12.92 3.10 -8.44
CA LEU A 66 -11.89 4.11 -8.18
C LEU A 66 -10.86 4.14 -9.30
N ASN A 67 -10.01 5.17 -9.34
CA ASN A 67 -8.92 5.23 -10.31
C ASN A 67 -7.90 4.10 -10.09
N ALA A 68 -7.30 3.59 -11.17
CA ALA A 68 -6.40 2.45 -11.14
C ALA A 68 -5.09 2.76 -10.40
N ASP A 69 -4.66 4.02 -10.40
CA ASP A 69 -3.50 4.55 -9.67
C ASP A 69 -3.75 4.82 -8.18
N LYS A 70 -4.94 4.49 -7.64
CA LYS A 70 -5.29 4.64 -6.22
C LYS A 70 -5.54 3.30 -5.55
N SER A 71 -5.55 3.27 -4.22
CA SER A 71 -6.04 2.14 -3.42
C SER A 71 -7.37 2.47 -2.77
N ALA A 72 -8.16 1.45 -2.43
CA ALA A 72 -9.39 1.64 -1.68
C ALA A 72 -9.07 1.71 -0.18
N ASP A 73 -9.49 2.80 0.46
CA ASP A 73 -9.56 2.91 1.91
C ASP A 73 -10.93 2.38 2.36
N LEU A 74 -10.95 1.13 2.85
CA LEU A 74 -12.18 0.48 3.32
C LEU A 74 -12.73 1.12 4.60
N ASP A 75 -11.89 1.80 5.38
CA ASP A 75 -12.31 2.52 6.59
C ASP A 75 -12.98 3.85 6.20
N ALA A 76 -12.47 4.54 5.18
CA ALA A 76 -13.16 5.68 4.56
C ALA A 76 -14.49 5.26 3.92
N LEU A 77 -14.50 4.17 3.17
CA LEU A 77 -15.72 3.61 2.58
C LEU A 77 -16.76 3.27 3.66
N ALA A 78 -16.34 2.65 4.77
CA ALA A 78 -17.24 2.35 5.89
C ALA A 78 -17.86 3.62 6.48
N ARG A 79 -17.08 4.68 6.67
CA ARG A 79 -17.57 5.99 7.16
C ARG A 79 -18.57 6.63 6.20
N GLN A 80 -18.25 6.71 4.91
CA GLN A 80 -19.14 7.28 3.88
C GLN A 80 -20.48 6.55 3.78
N LEU A 81 -20.48 5.23 4.04
CA LEU A 81 -21.67 4.39 3.94
C LEU A 81 -22.37 4.16 5.30
N ASN A 82 -21.94 4.81 6.38
CA ASN A 82 -22.41 4.56 7.75
C ASN A 82 -22.42 3.05 8.09
N ALA A 83 -21.40 2.34 7.64
CA ALA A 83 -21.28 0.89 7.80
C ALA A 83 -20.46 0.53 9.05
N LYS A 84 -20.91 -0.51 9.74
CA LYS A 84 -20.17 -1.13 10.86
C LYS A 84 -18.94 -1.90 10.36
N LYS A 85 -19.00 -2.45 9.15
CA LYS A 85 -17.91 -3.20 8.55
C LYS A 85 -17.98 -3.17 7.03
N VAL A 86 -16.82 -3.02 6.40
CA VAL A 86 -16.62 -3.21 4.97
C VAL A 86 -15.46 -4.20 4.75
N SER A 87 -15.61 -5.12 3.81
CA SER A 87 -14.56 -6.05 3.41
C SER A 87 -14.68 -6.43 1.95
N LEU A 88 -13.60 -6.84 1.30
CA LEU A 88 -13.64 -7.33 -0.09
C LEU A 88 -14.43 -8.65 -0.18
N ALA A 89 -15.15 -8.82 -1.29
CA ALA A 89 -15.79 -10.09 -1.63
C ALA A 89 -14.76 -11.09 -2.15
N SER A 90 -15.09 -12.38 -1.99
CA SER A 90 -14.29 -13.48 -2.53
C SER A 90 -14.33 -13.50 -4.07
N PRO A 91 -13.33 -14.09 -4.74
CA PRO A 91 -13.34 -14.24 -6.19
C PRO A 91 -14.59 -14.96 -6.74
N LYS A 92 -15.13 -15.92 -5.97
CA LYS A 92 -16.37 -16.64 -6.30
C LYS A 92 -17.57 -15.69 -6.33
N GLU A 93 -17.78 -14.93 -5.25
CA GLU A 93 -18.87 -13.95 -5.16
C GLU A 93 -18.75 -12.87 -6.23
N VAL A 94 -17.52 -12.41 -6.50
CA VAL A 94 -17.22 -11.46 -7.59
C VAL A 94 -17.72 -11.99 -8.93
N SER A 95 -17.37 -13.24 -9.26
CA SER A 95 -17.78 -13.87 -10.53
C SER A 95 -19.30 -14.03 -10.60
N GLU A 96 -19.94 -14.49 -9.51
CA GLU A 96 -21.40 -14.71 -9.44
C GLU A 96 -22.19 -13.40 -9.56
N LEU A 97 -21.68 -12.30 -8.99
CA LEU A 97 -22.40 -11.02 -8.94
C LEU A 97 -22.17 -10.17 -10.19
N SER A 98 -20.97 -10.22 -10.77
CA SER A 98 -20.58 -9.36 -11.91
C SER A 98 -20.61 -10.06 -13.28
N ASP A 99 -20.72 -11.39 -13.32
CA ASP A 99 -20.52 -12.19 -14.54
C ASP A 99 -19.16 -11.93 -15.23
N CYS A 100 -18.18 -11.46 -14.46
CA CYS A 100 -16.86 -11.06 -14.95
C CYS A 100 -15.77 -11.73 -14.12
N VAL A 101 -14.64 -12.01 -14.77
CA VAL A 101 -13.41 -12.36 -14.05
C VAL A 101 -12.81 -11.13 -13.39
N PHE A 102 -11.97 -11.38 -12.39
CA PHE A 102 -11.16 -10.33 -11.78
C PHE A 102 -10.37 -9.57 -12.86
N GLY A 103 -10.39 -8.23 -12.79
CA GLY A 103 -9.74 -7.37 -13.79
C GLY A 103 -10.58 -7.08 -15.05
N ALA A 104 -11.69 -7.78 -15.28
CA ALA A 104 -12.60 -7.52 -16.39
C ALA A 104 -13.90 -6.78 -15.96
N ILE A 105 -14.09 -6.58 -14.65
CA ILE A 105 -15.30 -6.00 -14.08
C ILE A 105 -15.41 -4.53 -14.51
N PRO A 106 -16.48 -4.15 -15.25
CA PRO A 106 -16.70 -2.77 -15.66
C PRO A 106 -17.19 -1.92 -14.47
N PRO A 107 -17.08 -0.57 -14.58
CA PRO A 107 -17.70 0.36 -13.64
C PRO A 107 -19.22 0.47 -13.89
N PHE A 108 -19.90 -0.64 -14.16
CA PHE A 108 -21.34 -0.75 -14.41
C PHE A 108 -21.88 -1.87 -13.55
N SER A 109 -23.02 -1.65 -12.91
CA SER A 109 -23.75 -2.70 -12.23
C SER A 109 -25.01 -3.06 -13.01
N PHE A 110 -25.18 -4.35 -13.28
CA PHE A 110 -26.38 -4.91 -13.90
C PHE A 110 -27.07 -5.91 -12.99
N ASN A 111 -26.66 -5.98 -11.73
CA ASN A 111 -27.17 -6.88 -10.72
C ASN A 111 -27.78 -6.04 -9.60
N GLU A 112 -29.06 -6.26 -9.29
CA GLU A 112 -29.78 -5.49 -8.26
C GLU A 112 -29.17 -5.66 -6.85
N ARG A 113 -28.43 -6.76 -6.63
CA ARG A 113 -27.71 -7.00 -5.37
C ARG A 113 -26.42 -6.18 -5.25
N LEU A 114 -25.91 -5.62 -6.37
CA LEU A 114 -24.69 -4.83 -6.44
C LEU A 114 -25.01 -3.33 -6.54
N ARG A 115 -24.92 -2.62 -5.41
CA ARG A 115 -25.09 -1.17 -5.37
C ARG A 115 -23.80 -0.49 -5.85
N LEU A 116 -23.92 0.42 -6.82
CA LEU A 116 -22.76 1.08 -7.43
C LEU A 116 -22.36 2.35 -6.68
N PHE A 117 -21.10 2.39 -6.24
CA PHE A 117 -20.46 3.55 -5.64
C PHE A 117 -19.20 3.90 -6.42
N VAL A 118 -19.03 5.18 -6.74
CA VAL A 118 -17.91 5.67 -7.55
C VAL A 118 -17.16 6.73 -6.75
N ASP A 119 -15.84 6.59 -6.68
CA ASP A 119 -14.98 7.61 -6.08
C ASP A 119 -15.03 8.88 -6.93
N ALA A 120 -15.20 10.04 -6.30
CA ALA A 120 -15.26 11.33 -6.99
C ALA A 120 -14.08 11.56 -7.95
N GLY A 121 -12.88 11.08 -7.60
CA GLY A 121 -11.69 11.19 -8.43
C GLY A 121 -11.80 10.50 -9.80
N VAL A 122 -12.69 9.53 -9.96
CA VAL A 122 -12.99 8.90 -11.27
C VAL A 122 -13.63 9.89 -12.22
N LEU A 123 -14.47 10.80 -11.70
CA LEU A 123 -15.26 11.76 -12.48
C LEU A 123 -14.54 13.10 -12.64
N GLU A 124 -13.66 13.45 -11.71
CA GLU A 124 -13.10 14.80 -11.59
C GLU A 124 -11.66 14.94 -12.08
N ARG A 125 -10.86 13.87 -12.05
CA ARG A 125 -9.40 13.97 -12.33
C ARG A 125 -9.06 13.97 -13.81
N ASN A 126 -9.91 13.43 -14.67
CA ASN A 126 -9.64 13.30 -16.10
C ASN A 126 -10.95 13.43 -16.89
N GLU A 127 -10.87 14.00 -18.09
CA GLU A 127 -12.03 14.15 -18.99
C GLU A 127 -12.57 12.81 -19.50
N GLN A 128 -11.70 11.81 -19.59
CA GLN A 128 -12.02 10.46 -20.06
C GLN A 128 -11.59 9.40 -19.05
N ILE A 129 -12.44 8.38 -18.90
CA ILE A 129 -12.16 7.16 -18.14
C ILE A 129 -11.93 5.99 -19.08
N ALA A 130 -11.14 5.01 -18.63
CA ALA A 130 -10.80 3.81 -19.37
C ALA A 130 -10.99 2.55 -18.49
N PHE A 131 -11.68 1.54 -18.98
CA PHE A 131 -11.96 0.32 -18.20
C PHE A 131 -12.10 -0.92 -19.09
N ASN A 132 -11.89 -2.09 -18.52
CA ASN A 132 -12.25 -3.35 -19.17
C ASN A 132 -13.76 -3.56 -19.07
N ALA A 133 -14.36 -4.08 -20.14
CA ALA A 133 -15.82 -4.21 -20.25
C ALA A 133 -16.23 -5.68 -20.41
N GLY A 134 -16.16 -6.46 -19.32
CA GLY A 134 -16.54 -7.88 -19.29
C GLY A 134 -15.50 -8.85 -19.86
N LEU A 135 -14.60 -8.35 -20.71
CA LEU A 135 -13.51 -9.09 -21.34
C LEU A 135 -12.16 -8.46 -20.97
N LEU A 136 -11.10 -9.28 -20.87
CA LEU A 136 -9.75 -8.79 -20.55
C LEU A 136 -9.08 -8.16 -21.78
N GLU A 137 -9.52 -8.56 -22.97
CA GLU A 137 -9.01 -8.17 -24.27
C GLU A 137 -9.70 -6.92 -24.82
N ARG A 138 -10.76 -6.44 -24.17
CA ARG A 138 -11.55 -5.29 -24.64
C ARG A 138 -11.68 -4.22 -23.57
N SER A 139 -11.21 -3.05 -23.93
CA SER A 139 -11.33 -1.83 -23.14
C SER A 139 -12.28 -0.84 -23.79
N ILE A 140 -13.01 -0.09 -22.97
CA ILE A 140 -13.77 1.08 -23.39
C ILE A 140 -13.09 2.32 -22.80
N ILE A 141 -12.93 3.34 -23.65
CA ILE A 141 -12.54 4.69 -23.23
C ILE A 141 -13.72 5.60 -23.53
N MET A 142 -14.23 6.32 -22.53
CA MET A 142 -15.39 7.20 -22.69
C MET A 142 -15.26 8.50 -21.89
N SER A 143 -16.06 9.50 -22.26
CA SER A 143 -16.22 10.74 -21.50
C SER A 143 -16.68 10.46 -20.05
N ALA A 144 -15.99 11.04 -19.07
CA ALA A 144 -16.37 10.97 -17.66
C ALA A 144 -17.73 11.63 -17.40
N ASN A 145 -18.04 12.71 -18.12
CA ASN A 145 -19.34 13.39 -18.06
C ASN A 145 -20.47 12.51 -18.61
N ASP A 146 -20.24 11.81 -19.72
CA ASP A 146 -21.22 10.86 -20.25
C ASP A 146 -21.42 9.68 -19.31
N TYR A 147 -20.34 9.17 -18.72
CA TYR A 147 -20.44 8.13 -17.70
C TYR A 147 -21.30 8.57 -16.51
N LYS A 148 -21.05 9.77 -15.96
CA LYS A 148 -21.87 10.34 -14.87
C LYS A 148 -23.34 10.49 -15.27
N ARG A 149 -23.61 11.02 -16.47
CA ARG A 149 -24.95 11.27 -17.00
C ARG A 149 -25.76 9.99 -17.20
N ILE A 150 -25.11 8.95 -17.75
CA ILE A 150 -25.74 7.69 -18.15
C ILE A 150 -25.89 6.76 -16.95
N VAL A 151 -24.83 6.60 -16.17
CA VAL A 151 -24.76 5.60 -15.08
C VAL A 151 -25.36 6.14 -13.78
N ARG A 152 -25.34 7.47 -13.58
CA ARG A 152 -25.88 8.14 -12.38
C ARG A 152 -25.44 7.48 -11.06
N PRO A 153 -24.12 7.28 -10.83
CA PRO A 153 -23.64 6.56 -9.67
C PRO A 153 -23.83 7.35 -8.37
N CYS A 154 -23.83 6.65 -7.23
CA CYS A 154 -23.62 7.29 -5.94
C CYS A 154 -22.14 7.68 -5.80
N VAL A 155 -21.86 8.99 -5.76
CA VAL A 155 -20.49 9.53 -5.70
C VAL A 155 -20.07 9.71 -4.25
N ILE A 156 -18.91 9.15 -3.89
CA ILE A 156 -18.34 9.18 -2.54
C ILE A 156 -16.81 9.38 -2.59
N HIS A 157 -16.16 9.55 -1.43
CA HIS A 157 -14.71 9.65 -1.33
C HIS A 157 -14.14 8.52 -0.47
N PHE A 158 -13.41 7.59 -1.12
CA PHE A 158 -12.80 6.44 -0.45
C PHE A 158 -11.48 5.99 -1.08
N ALA A 159 -11.01 6.65 -2.14
CA ALA A 159 -9.69 6.42 -2.68
C ALA A 159 -8.60 7.01 -1.78
N SER A 160 -7.49 6.29 -1.65
CA SER A 160 -6.26 6.73 -1.01
C SER A 160 -5.07 6.52 -1.93
N GLU A 161 -3.93 7.14 -1.61
CA GLU A 161 -2.70 6.78 -2.30
C GLU A 161 -2.41 5.29 -2.13
N PRO A 162 -1.91 4.60 -3.18
CA PRO A 162 -1.48 3.23 -3.02
C PRO A 162 -0.43 3.16 -1.93
N ALA A 163 -0.56 2.20 -1.02
CA ALA A 163 0.55 1.77 -0.20
C ALA A 163 1.72 1.51 -1.16
N PRO A 164 2.86 2.22 -1.01
CA PRO A 164 3.86 2.15 -2.04
C PRO A 164 4.42 0.73 -2.09
N ALA A 165 4.73 0.27 -3.31
CA ALA A 165 5.07 -1.12 -3.56
C ALA A 165 6.36 -1.48 -2.81
N ILE A 166 6.20 -2.08 -1.63
CA ILE A 166 7.28 -2.77 -0.93
C ILE A 166 7.69 -3.92 -1.84
N THR A 167 8.99 -4.02 -2.19
CA THR A 167 9.51 -5.21 -2.88
C THR A 167 9.08 -6.44 -2.10
N ASP A 168 8.47 -7.42 -2.78
CA ASP A 168 7.87 -8.57 -2.09
C ASP A 168 8.88 -9.33 -1.25
N ALA A 169 10.17 -9.24 -1.59
CA ALA A 169 11.25 -9.86 -0.83
C ALA A 169 12.29 -8.85 -0.31
N LYS A 170 12.84 -9.12 0.88
CA LYS A 170 13.99 -8.42 1.49
C LYS A 170 14.90 -9.41 2.20
N PHE A 171 16.17 -9.05 2.38
CA PHE A 171 17.10 -9.85 3.18
C PHE A 171 16.89 -9.55 4.66
N LEU A 172 16.32 -10.50 5.40
CA LEU A 172 16.23 -10.50 6.86
C LEU A 172 17.28 -11.46 7.39
N ASN A 173 18.25 -10.97 8.17
CA ASN A 173 19.37 -11.77 8.67
C ASN A 173 20.13 -12.52 7.55
N GLY A 174 20.25 -11.91 6.37
CA GLY A 174 20.90 -12.53 5.21
C GLY A 174 20.03 -13.53 4.42
N GLU A 175 18.81 -13.82 4.88
CA GLU A 175 17.87 -14.70 4.19
C GLU A 175 16.78 -13.90 3.47
N LEU A 176 16.40 -14.36 2.28
CA LEU A 176 15.37 -13.69 1.49
C LEU A 176 13.97 -14.01 2.05
N VAL A 177 13.27 -13.01 2.59
CA VAL A 177 11.94 -13.15 3.19
C VAL A 177 10.89 -12.32 2.48
N GLY A 178 9.65 -12.82 2.45
CA GLY A 178 8.50 -12.13 1.90
C GLY A 178 8.03 -10.97 2.77
N LEU A 179 8.44 -9.72 2.49
CA LEU A 179 8.19 -8.58 3.37
C LEU A 179 6.68 -8.27 3.53
N LYS A 180 5.88 -8.36 2.47
CA LYS A 180 4.41 -8.17 2.59
C LYS A 180 3.75 -9.20 3.50
N LYS A 181 4.24 -10.44 3.49
CA LYS A 181 3.76 -11.51 4.37
C LYS A 181 4.19 -11.23 5.80
N LEU A 182 5.46 -10.90 6.00
CA LEU A 182 6.01 -10.54 7.31
C LEU A 182 5.23 -9.40 7.98
N LEU A 183 5.01 -8.28 7.27
CA LEU A 183 4.28 -7.12 7.80
C LEU A 183 2.80 -7.43 8.08
N ARG A 184 2.22 -8.43 7.42
CA ARG A 184 0.83 -8.86 7.60
C ARG A 184 0.68 -9.79 8.80
N ASP A 185 1.55 -10.77 8.91
CA ASP A 185 1.42 -11.89 9.83
C ASP A 185 1.98 -11.57 11.23
N LYS A 186 2.87 -10.57 11.33
CA LYS A 186 3.56 -10.21 12.56
C LYS A 186 3.23 -8.79 13.01
N LYS A 187 3.29 -8.56 14.32
CA LYS A 187 3.40 -7.21 14.88
C LYS A 187 4.88 -6.86 14.95
N ILE A 188 5.26 -5.72 14.41
CA ILE A 188 6.67 -5.36 14.22
C ILE A 188 6.96 -4.00 14.82
N VAL A 189 8.06 -3.91 15.55
CA VAL A 189 8.73 -2.65 15.88
C VAL A 189 9.91 -2.53 14.93
N LEU A 190 9.78 -1.66 13.92
CA LEU A 190 10.80 -1.44 12.90
C LEU A 190 11.68 -0.25 13.31
N VAL A 191 12.93 -0.53 13.67
CA VAL A 191 13.89 0.45 14.18
C VAL A 191 14.82 0.86 13.03
N CYS A 192 14.69 2.09 12.53
CA CYS A 192 15.50 2.56 11.41
C CYS A 192 16.81 3.15 11.92
N LEU A 193 17.92 2.47 11.62
CA LEU A 193 19.26 2.82 12.06
C LEU A 193 19.96 3.64 10.96
N PRO A 194 20.28 4.92 11.19
CA PRO A 194 20.84 5.79 10.14
C PRO A 194 22.16 5.29 9.57
N LYS A 195 23.13 5.00 10.44
CA LYS A 195 24.45 4.48 10.05
C LYS A 195 25.01 3.68 11.22
N LEU A 196 25.40 2.43 10.98
CA LEU A 196 26.28 1.72 11.91
C LEU A 196 27.71 2.03 11.46
N GLY A 197 28.61 2.30 12.40
CA GLY A 197 30.02 2.51 12.07
C GLY A 197 30.64 1.23 11.46
N GLU A 198 31.81 1.34 10.84
CA GLU A 198 32.62 0.15 10.57
C GLU A 198 33.46 -0.16 11.80
N HIS A 199 33.64 -1.44 12.13
CA HIS A 199 34.45 -1.84 13.29
C HIS A 199 35.84 -1.20 13.20
N LYS A 200 36.24 -0.46 14.25
CA LYS A 200 37.51 0.28 14.38
C LYS A 200 37.70 1.54 13.51
N LYS A 201 36.67 2.07 12.84
CA LYS A 201 36.72 3.44 12.29
C LYS A 201 35.67 4.32 12.98
N LEU A 202 36.14 5.31 13.74
CA LEU A 202 35.32 6.44 14.15
C LEU A 202 34.73 7.09 12.89
N LEU A 203 33.49 7.56 12.98
CA LEU A 203 32.96 8.47 11.96
C LEU A 203 33.94 9.64 11.84
N ASP A 204 34.22 10.11 10.63
CA ASP A 204 34.91 11.39 10.49
C ASP A 204 34.14 12.47 11.25
N ASP A 205 34.85 13.46 11.79
CA ASP A 205 34.29 14.49 12.67
C ASP A 205 33.10 15.22 12.01
N GLU A 206 33.13 15.33 10.69
CA GLU A 206 32.09 15.96 9.89
C GLU A 206 30.80 15.11 9.83
N THR A 207 30.89 13.80 9.65
CA THR A 207 29.74 12.87 9.70
C THR A 207 29.24 12.68 11.13
N ALA A 208 30.13 12.66 12.11
CA ALA A 208 29.77 12.56 13.53
C ALA A 208 28.95 13.79 14.00
N SER A 209 29.19 14.96 13.40
CA SER A 209 28.49 16.20 13.70
C SER A 209 27.05 16.28 13.15
N ILE A 210 26.66 15.37 12.25
CA ILE A 210 25.31 15.37 11.69
C ILE A 210 24.35 14.78 12.73
N CYS A 211 23.44 15.64 13.22
CA CYS A 211 22.43 15.29 14.22
C CYS A 211 21.69 13.98 13.84
N GLY A 212 21.77 12.98 14.71
CA GLY A 212 21.10 11.69 14.56
C GLY A 212 21.94 10.53 14.01
N LEU A 213 23.17 10.77 13.52
CA LEU A 213 24.04 9.71 12.97
C LEU A 213 24.82 8.91 14.03
N SER A 214 24.93 9.42 15.27
CA SER A 214 25.55 8.73 16.41
C SER A 214 24.49 8.05 17.29
N GLY A 215 24.91 7.07 18.11
CA GLY A 215 24.03 6.40 19.10
C GLY A 215 23.31 5.13 18.63
N CYS A 216 23.61 4.60 17.44
CA CYS A 216 23.00 3.35 16.96
C CYS A 216 23.36 2.13 17.83
N SER A 217 24.59 2.06 18.35
CA SER A 217 25.00 0.99 19.25
C SER A 217 24.20 1.00 20.55
N ASP A 218 23.99 2.18 21.13
CA ASP A 218 23.24 2.36 22.37
C ASP A 218 21.75 2.05 22.16
N GLU A 219 21.17 2.49 21.05
CA GLU A 219 19.79 2.16 20.70
C GLU A 219 19.60 0.65 20.54
N CYS A 220 20.47 -0.04 19.79
CA CYS A 220 20.44 -1.50 19.68
C CYS A 220 20.59 -2.17 21.05
N ALA A 221 21.47 -1.68 21.92
CA ALA A 221 21.65 -2.23 23.27
C ALA A 221 20.37 -2.11 24.10
N GLN A 222 19.64 -1.00 24.01
CA GLN A 222 18.36 -0.84 24.70
C GLN A 222 17.28 -1.75 24.15
N TYR A 223 17.16 -1.90 22.83
CA TYR A 223 16.21 -2.85 22.24
C TYR A 223 16.53 -4.30 22.59
N ASN A 224 17.81 -4.68 22.67
CA ASN A 224 18.21 -5.99 23.18
C ASN A 224 17.82 -6.16 24.66
N LYS A 225 18.05 -5.14 25.50
CA LYS A 225 17.69 -5.15 26.93
C LYS A 225 16.20 -5.39 27.13
N PHE A 226 15.35 -4.72 26.34
CA PHE A 226 13.89 -4.82 26.44
C PHE A 226 13.27 -5.93 25.57
N HIS A 227 14.08 -6.74 24.88
CA HIS A 227 13.61 -7.71 23.88
C HIS A 227 12.49 -8.62 24.40
N ASN A 228 12.65 -9.16 25.61
CA ASN A 228 11.67 -10.07 26.21
C ASN A 228 10.32 -9.39 26.50
N GLU A 229 10.32 -8.09 26.82
CA GLU A 229 9.09 -7.34 27.08
C GLU A 229 8.32 -7.09 25.78
N PHE A 230 8.99 -6.72 24.70
CA PHE A 230 8.38 -6.63 23.37
C PHE A 230 7.81 -7.98 22.93
N LYS A 231 8.57 -9.06 23.13
CA LYS A 231 8.14 -10.43 22.81
C LYS A 231 6.91 -10.85 23.61
N ALA A 232 6.83 -10.49 24.90
CA ALA A 232 5.66 -10.74 25.74
C ALA A 232 4.39 -10.03 25.22
N LEU A 233 4.53 -8.87 24.58
CA LEU A 233 3.44 -8.14 23.91
C LEU A 233 3.13 -8.67 22.48
N GLY A 234 3.91 -9.66 22.03
CA GLY A 234 3.81 -10.29 20.72
C GLY A 234 4.40 -9.45 19.58
N TYR A 235 5.34 -8.54 19.87
CA TYR A 235 6.05 -7.75 18.88
C TYR A 235 7.44 -8.33 18.59
N GLU A 236 7.76 -8.42 17.30
CA GLU A 236 9.12 -8.69 16.82
C GLU A 236 9.84 -7.38 16.57
N ILE A 237 11.07 -7.26 17.05
CA ILE A 237 11.91 -6.08 16.81
C ILE A 237 12.76 -6.36 15.58
N ILE A 238 12.69 -5.47 14.60
CA ILE A 238 13.44 -5.56 13.35
C ILE A 238 14.21 -4.26 13.14
N ALA A 239 15.53 -4.35 13.05
CA ALA A 239 16.37 -3.25 12.63
C ALA A 239 16.31 -3.07 11.10
N LEU A 240 16.27 -1.83 10.62
CA LEU A 240 16.36 -1.47 9.21
C LEU A 240 17.59 -0.59 8.99
N SER A 241 18.46 -0.99 8.06
CA SER A 241 19.68 -0.26 7.75
C SER A 241 20.03 -0.35 6.27
N THR A 242 20.84 0.59 5.77
CA THR A 242 21.46 0.52 4.44
C THR A 242 22.67 -0.41 4.40
N LEU A 243 23.06 -1.02 5.52
CA LEU A 243 24.17 -1.99 5.60
C LEU A 243 23.72 -3.41 5.21
N ASP A 244 24.65 -4.24 4.73
CA ASP A 244 24.41 -5.69 4.64
C ASP A 244 24.60 -6.38 5.98
N PHE A 245 24.06 -7.60 6.03
CA PHE A 245 24.08 -8.44 7.22
C PHE A 245 25.49 -8.85 7.65
N GLU A 246 26.40 -9.13 6.72
CA GLU A 246 27.78 -9.49 7.06
C GLU A 246 28.54 -8.32 7.69
N ASN A 247 28.38 -7.10 7.17
CA ASN A 247 28.97 -5.90 7.78
C ASN A 247 28.29 -5.54 9.10
N ALA A 248 26.99 -5.81 9.26
CA ALA A 248 26.29 -5.62 10.52
C ALA A 248 26.73 -6.63 11.61
N LYS A 249 27.01 -7.89 11.26
CA LYS A 249 27.62 -8.87 12.17
C LYS A 249 28.99 -8.41 12.65
N ASN A 250 29.79 -7.87 11.74
CA ASN A 250 31.10 -7.34 12.04
C ASN A 250 31.05 -6.10 12.95
N PHE A 251 29.87 -5.50 13.17
CA PHE A 251 29.66 -4.40 14.10
C PHE A 251 29.57 -4.86 15.58
N GLY A 252 29.69 -6.15 15.86
CA GLY A 252 29.71 -6.74 17.21
C GLY A 252 28.35 -7.29 17.67
N LEU A 253 28.28 -7.69 18.95
CA LEU A 253 27.17 -8.37 19.65
C LEU A 253 25.81 -7.60 19.66
N ALA A 254 25.67 -6.49 18.92
CA ALA A 254 24.53 -5.57 18.97
C ALA A 254 23.24 -6.11 18.32
N PHE A 255 23.29 -7.24 17.61
CA PHE A 255 22.13 -7.85 16.95
C PHE A 255 21.72 -9.22 17.48
N ASN A 256 22.30 -9.69 18.60
CA ASN A 256 22.06 -11.06 19.07
C ASN A 256 20.58 -11.43 19.22
N ASN A 257 19.72 -10.46 19.56
CA ASN A 257 18.26 -10.65 19.63
C ASN A 257 17.46 -9.77 18.65
N LEU A 258 18.12 -9.10 17.70
CA LEU A 258 17.46 -8.19 16.75
C LEU A 258 17.60 -8.75 15.34
N ALA A 259 16.48 -9.05 14.71
CA ALA A 259 16.49 -9.35 13.29
C ALA A 259 16.79 -8.06 12.50
N MET A 260 17.48 -8.15 11.37
CA MET A 260 17.87 -6.98 10.58
C MET A 260 17.49 -7.13 9.10
N ILE A 261 16.80 -6.11 8.57
CA ILE A 261 16.57 -5.90 7.15
C ILE A 261 17.70 -5.05 6.56
N SER A 262 18.38 -5.60 5.56
CA SER A 262 19.30 -4.86 4.70
C SER A 262 18.55 -4.20 3.54
N ASP A 263 18.60 -2.87 3.46
CA ASP A 263 17.95 -2.07 2.43
C ASP A 263 18.92 -1.05 1.81
N LYS A 264 20.00 -1.57 1.22
CA LYS A 264 21.09 -0.77 0.60
C LYS A 264 20.62 0.32 -0.37
N LYS A 265 19.51 0.06 -1.06
CA LYS A 265 18.97 0.94 -2.11
C LYS A 265 17.83 1.84 -1.63
N LEU A 266 17.54 1.86 -0.32
CA LEU A 266 16.45 2.63 0.28
C LEU A 266 15.09 2.33 -0.36
N GLU A 267 14.87 1.08 -0.79
CA GLU A 267 13.64 0.69 -1.49
C GLU A 267 12.43 0.72 -0.55
N LEU A 268 12.64 0.71 0.77
CA LEU A 268 11.59 0.86 1.77
C LEU A 268 11.28 2.31 2.14
N ALA A 269 12.12 3.27 1.74
CA ALA A 269 11.95 4.68 2.11
C ALA A 269 10.61 5.22 1.63
N LYS A 270 10.33 5.11 0.33
CA LYS A 270 9.06 5.57 -0.22
C LYS A 270 7.88 4.73 0.29
N PRO A 271 7.90 3.37 0.23
CA PRO A 271 6.85 2.49 0.78
C PRO A 271 6.42 2.72 2.20
N LEU A 272 7.38 2.95 3.10
CA LEU A 272 7.07 3.17 4.50
C LEU A 272 7.05 4.66 4.86
N SER A 273 7.14 5.55 3.86
CA SER A 273 7.26 7.00 4.02
C SER A 273 8.34 7.37 5.06
N LEU A 274 9.50 6.70 5.00
CA LEU A 274 10.60 6.90 5.92
C LEU A 274 11.37 8.16 5.52
N GLU A 275 11.68 9.00 6.52
CA GLU A 275 12.57 10.13 6.30
C GLU A 275 13.99 9.63 5.97
N THR A 276 14.64 10.26 5.00
CA THR A 276 16.02 9.98 4.60
C THR A 276 16.86 11.24 4.66
N MET A 277 18.16 11.06 4.81
CA MET A 277 19.15 12.12 4.83
C MET A 277 20.27 11.84 3.85
N LYS A 278 20.92 12.92 3.42
CA LYS A 278 22.03 12.86 2.48
C LYS A 278 23.24 13.55 3.09
N THR A 279 24.38 12.88 3.05
CA THR A 279 25.66 13.45 3.48
C THR A 279 26.29 14.24 2.33
N LYS A 280 27.29 15.08 2.64
CA LYS A 280 27.98 15.92 1.64
C LYS A 280 28.68 15.10 0.55
N ASP A 281 29.12 13.88 0.86
CA ASP A 281 29.69 12.92 -0.09
C ASP A 281 28.64 12.14 -0.90
N ASN A 282 27.38 12.62 -0.95
CA ASN A 282 26.25 12.03 -1.67
C ASN A 282 25.81 10.63 -1.18
N LYS A 283 26.26 10.15 -0.02
CA LYS A 283 25.69 8.93 0.58
C LYS A 283 24.32 9.22 1.17
N HIS A 284 23.43 8.24 1.07
CA HIS A 284 22.05 8.35 1.54
C HIS A 284 21.79 7.37 2.68
N PHE A 285 21.10 7.84 3.70
CA PHE A 285 20.80 7.11 4.92
C PHE A 285 19.36 7.35 5.35
N TYR A 286 18.84 6.49 6.22
CA TYR A 286 17.59 6.78 6.93
C TYR A 286 17.82 7.84 8.01
N HIS A 287 16.84 8.69 8.26
CA HIS A 287 16.77 9.38 9.56
C HIS A 287 16.37 8.38 10.64
N ARG A 288 16.81 8.64 11.90
CA ARG A 288 16.47 7.80 13.04
C ARG A 288 14.98 7.93 13.33
N GLN A 289 14.27 6.81 13.15
CA GLN A 289 12.84 6.74 13.37
C GLN A 289 12.44 5.31 13.70
N THR A 290 11.39 5.15 14.50
CA THR A 290 10.82 3.84 14.84
C THR A 290 9.36 3.78 14.43
N LEU A 291 8.99 2.71 13.73
CA LEU A 291 7.60 2.42 13.34
C LEU A 291 7.04 1.26 14.13
N ILE A 292 5.77 1.36 14.52
CA ILE A 292 4.99 0.24 15.02
C ILE A 292 4.04 -0.19 13.91
N ILE A 293 4.17 -1.45 13.48
CA ILE A 293 3.41 -2.02 12.36
C ILE A 293 2.57 -3.20 12.86
N LYS A 294 1.29 -3.21 12.50
CA LYS A 294 0.34 -4.28 12.82
C LYS A 294 -0.62 -4.47 11.65
N ASN A 295 -0.86 -5.72 11.23
CA ASN A 295 -1.76 -6.06 10.13
C ASN A 295 -1.43 -5.27 8.83
N ALA A 296 -0.14 -5.17 8.50
CA ALA A 296 0.40 -4.41 7.38
C ALA A 296 0.09 -2.88 7.39
N LYS A 297 -0.36 -2.32 8.52
CA LYS A 297 -0.57 -0.88 8.72
C LYS A 297 0.44 -0.32 9.73
N ILE A 298 0.99 0.85 9.44
CA ILE A 298 1.75 1.64 10.42
C ILE A 298 0.73 2.25 11.39
N ILE A 299 0.80 1.88 12.67
CA ILE A 299 -0.14 2.36 13.70
C ILE A 299 0.45 3.47 14.56
N LYS A 300 1.78 3.60 14.61
CA LYS A 300 2.49 4.68 15.31
C LYS A 300 3.88 4.88 14.70
N ARG A 301 4.36 6.11 14.80
CA ARG A 301 5.70 6.52 14.40
C ARG A 301 6.33 7.38 15.49
N PHE A 302 7.62 7.19 15.69
CA PHE A 302 8.51 8.01 16.49
C PHE A 302 9.55 8.60 15.55
N ASP A 303 9.38 9.86 15.18
CA ASP A 303 10.24 10.56 14.24
C ASP A 303 11.36 11.31 14.97
N ARG A 304 12.49 11.50 14.29
CA ARG A 304 13.60 12.38 14.71
C ARG A 304 14.01 12.18 16.16
N ILE A 305 14.19 10.92 16.53
CA ILE A 305 14.59 10.49 17.87
C ILE A 305 15.93 11.15 18.22
N SER A 306 15.90 12.10 19.16
CA SER A 306 17.06 12.86 19.62
C SER A 306 17.87 12.12 20.70
N GLU A 307 17.21 11.26 21.49
CA GLU A 307 17.81 10.45 22.54
C GLU A 307 17.63 8.94 22.23
N PRO A 308 18.53 8.33 21.43
CA PRO A 308 18.37 6.95 20.97
C PRO A 308 18.31 5.93 22.12
N SER A 309 18.94 6.24 23.25
CA SER A 309 18.92 5.40 24.46
C SER A 309 17.57 5.35 25.19
N LYS A 310 16.64 6.26 24.90
CA LYS A 310 15.30 6.28 25.52
C LYS A 310 14.23 5.67 24.62
N ASN A 311 14.50 5.52 23.31
CA ASN A 311 13.46 5.17 22.36
C ASN A 311 12.82 3.81 22.64
N ALA A 312 13.61 2.80 23.03
CA ALA A 312 13.06 1.49 23.36
C ALA A 312 12.06 1.54 24.53
N SER A 313 12.35 2.31 25.59
CA SER A 313 11.43 2.48 26.72
C SER A 313 10.16 3.25 26.34
N GLU A 314 10.28 4.32 25.54
CA GLU A 314 9.13 5.12 25.08
C GLU A 314 8.19 4.31 24.20
N VAL A 315 8.74 3.51 23.28
CA VAL A 315 7.96 2.62 22.42
C VAL A 315 7.25 1.57 23.28
N LEU A 316 7.93 1.03 24.29
CA LEU A 316 7.35 0.03 25.18
C LEU A 316 6.24 0.60 26.05
N GLU A 317 6.39 1.83 26.55
CA GLU A 317 5.36 2.56 27.29
C GLU A 317 4.10 2.74 26.43
N TYR A 318 4.27 3.20 25.18
CA TYR A 318 3.17 3.32 24.23
C TYR A 318 2.48 1.98 23.93
N LEU A 319 3.23 0.87 23.90
CA LEU A 319 2.65 -0.46 23.65
C LEU A 319 1.91 -1.03 24.86
N LYS A 320 2.17 -0.52 26.06
CA LYS A 320 1.53 -0.93 27.32
C LYS A 320 0.28 -0.09 27.66
N SER A 321 0.15 1.11 27.08
CA SER A 321 -1.05 1.96 27.19
C SER A 321 -2.19 1.46 26.31
#